data_AF-A0A2T2RXG6-F1
#
_entry.id   AF-A0A2T2RXG6-F1
#
_cell.length_a   1.000
_cell.length_b   1.000
_cell.length_c   1.000
_cell.angle_alpha   90.00
_cell.angle_beta   90.00
_cell.angle_gamma   90.00
#
_symmetry.space_group_name_H-M   'P 1'
#
loop_
_entity.id
_entity.type
_entity.pdbx_description
1 polymer ?
#
loop_
_entity_poly.entity_id
_entity_poly.type
_entity_poly.pdbx_seq_one_letter_code
_entity_poly.pdbx_strand_id
1 'polypeptide(L)' 'MGEAKRRKATLGDRYGQQSEERVPVLGISKDTARQFVKWSTRGAWIGIGLLLIFWLTVRFIGPALGWWQLNA' A
#
# COMPACT_ATOMS: atom_id res chain seq x y z
N MET A 1 8.67 0.91 34.19
CA MET A 1 8.92 0.14 32.95
C MET A 1 8.36 -1.30 32.96
N GLY A 2 7.50 -1.69 33.92
CA GLY A 2 6.98 -3.07 34.02
C GLY A 2 5.57 -3.29 33.44
N GLU A 3 4.76 -2.23 33.33
CA GLU A 3 3.38 -2.26 32.83
C GLU A 3 3.25 -2.87 31.44
N ALA A 4 4.16 -2.49 30.53
CA ALA A 4 4.12 -2.93 29.13
C ALA A 4 4.42 -4.43 28.99
N LYS A 5 5.35 -4.95 29.81
CA LYS A 5 5.73 -6.37 29.81
C LYS A 5 4.64 -7.25 30.45
N ARG A 6 3.97 -6.77 31.49
CA ARG A 6 2.81 -7.44 32.10
C ARG A 6 1.59 -7.46 31.17
N ARG A 7 1.30 -6.35 30.49
CA ARG A 7 0.22 -6.29 29.49
C ARG A 7 0.46 -7.21 28.29
N LYS A 8 1.72 -7.35 27.84
CA LYS A 8 2.09 -8.35 26.81
C LYS A 8 1.81 -9.78 27.27
N ALA A 9 2.13 -10.10 28.53
CA ALA A 9 1.92 -11.44 29.09
C ALA A 9 0.41 -11.78 29.24
N THR A 10 -0.44 -10.81 29.56
CA THR A 10 -1.90 -11.01 29.65
C THR A 10 -2.59 -11.09 28.29
N LEU A 11 -2.06 -10.41 27.27
CA LEU A 11 -2.62 -10.43 25.91
C LEU A 11 -2.11 -11.58 25.03
N GLY A 12 -1.01 -12.26 25.39
CA GLY A 12 -0.54 -13.47 24.71
C GLY A 12 -0.52 -13.35 23.17
N ASP A 13 -1.08 -14.34 22.47
CA ASP A 13 -1.27 -14.36 21.01
C ASP A 13 -2.10 -13.20 20.45
N ARG A 14 -2.84 -12.45 21.28
CA ARG A 14 -3.58 -11.25 20.84
C ARG A 14 -2.70 -10.00 20.79
N TYR A 15 -1.48 -10.06 21.33
CA TYR A 15 -0.55 -8.93 21.32
C TYR A 15 0.09 -8.79 19.93
N GLY A 16 -0.55 -8.00 19.07
CA GLY A 16 -0.20 -7.86 17.65
C GLY A 16 -1.39 -8.14 16.73
N GLN A 17 -2.39 -8.88 17.22
CA GLN A 17 -3.68 -9.08 16.54
C GLN A 17 -4.66 -7.91 16.74
N GLN A 18 -4.26 -6.81 17.35
CA GLN A 18 -5.03 -5.55 17.30
C GLN A 18 -5.06 -4.93 15.90
N SER A 19 -4.29 -5.51 14.97
CA SER A 19 -4.53 -5.36 13.55
C SER A 19 -5.74 -6.13 13.06
N GLU A 20 -6.54 -6.84 13.86
CA GLU A 20 -7.69 -7.63 13.36
C GLU A 20 -9.00 -7.42 14.11
N GLU A 21 -9.00 -6.94 15.35
CA GLU A 21 -10.26 -6.83 16.11
C GLU A 21 -10.47 -5.43 16.71
N ARG A 22 -11.23 -4.61 15.97
CA ARG A 22 -12.04 -3.44 16.37
C ARG A 22 -11.60 -2.70 17.64
N VAL A 23 -11.06 -1.48 17.49
CA VAL A 23 -11.11 -0.49 18.59
C VAL A 23 -12.41 0.33 18.48
N PRO A 24 -13.21 0.39 19.55
CA PRO A 24 -14.55 0.99 19.54
C PRO A 24 -14.60 2.43 20.06
N VAL A 25 -13.48 3.18 20.07
CA VAL A 25 -13.43 4.54 20.66
C VAL A 25 -13.65 5.67 19.65
N LEU A 26 -13.51 5.37 18.36
CA LEU A 26 -13.79 6.30 17.26
C LEU A 26 -14.88 5.64 16.45
N GLY A 27 -16.11 6.19 16.45
CA GLY A 27 -17.22 5.75 15.59
C GLY A 27 -16.95 5.88 14.08
N ILE A 28 -15.69 6.08 13.69
CA ILE A 28 -15.18 5.92 12.34
C ILE A 28 -14.89 4.42 12.17
N SER A 29 -15.74 3.77 11.40
CA SER A 29 -15.62 2.35 11.08
C SER A 29 -14.20 2.06 10.57
N LYS A 30 -13.38 1.39 11.38
CA LYS A 30 -12.02 0.98 10.99
C LYS A 30 -12.02 0.08 9.75
N ASP A 31 -13.15 -0.55 9.47
CA ASP A 31 -13.42 -1.24 8.20
C ASP A 31 -13.30 -0.31 7.00
N THR A 32 -13.88 0.90 7.04
CA THR A 32 -13.79 1.88 5.95
C THR A 32 -12.36 2.37 5.75
N ALA A 33 -11.64 2.66 6.84
CA ALA A 33 -10.25 3.09 6.76
C ALA A 33 -9.34 1.98 6.18
N ARG A 34 -9.58 0.73 6.58
CA ARG A 34 -8.82 -0.43 6.09
C ARG A 34 -9.15 -0.74 4.63
N GLN A 35 -10.42 -0.65 4.24
CA GLN A 35 -10.83 -0.78 2.85
C GLN A 35 -10.24 0.35 1.99
N PHE A 36 -10.23 1.59 2.49
CA PHE A 36 -9.59 2.72 1.82
C PHE A 36 -8.10 2.48 1.60
N VAL A 37 -7.34 2.13 2.65
CA VAL A 37 -5.90 1.83 2.52
C VAL A 37 -5.67 0.67 1.55
N LYS A 38 -6.50 -0.38 1.60
CA LYS A 38 -6.41 -1.51 0.67
C LYS A 38 -6.65 -1.07 -0.77
N TRP A 39 -7.66 -0.23 -1.02
CA TRP A 39 -8.00 0.27 -2.34
C TRP A 39 -6.94 1.25 -2.87
N SER A 40 -6.48 2.20 -2.05
CA SER A 40 -5.42 3.13 -2.40
C SER A 40 -4.09 2.42 -2.67
N THR A 41 -3.72 1.42 -1.85
CA THR A 41 -2.53 0.61 -2.11
C THR A 41 -2.65 -0.11 -3.45
N ARG A 42 -3.81 -0.71 -3.73
CA ARG A 42 -4.04 -1.39 -5.02
C ARG A 42 -4.00 -0.41 -6.19
N GLY A 43 -4.55 0.79 -6.02
CA GLY A 43 -4.48 1.89 -6.98
C GLY A 43 -3.05 2.39 -7.22
N ALA A 44 -2.22 2.46 -6.17
CA ALA A 44 -0.82 2.83 -6.29
C ALA A 44 -0.04 1.83 -7.14
N TRP A 45 -0.26 0.53 -6.93
CA TRP A 45 0.33 -0.52 -7.77
C TRP A 45 -0.11 -0.42 -9.23
N ILE A 46 -1.39 -0.10 -9.47
CA ILE A 46 -1.90 0.14 -10.83
C ILE A 46 -1.21 1.36 -11.45
N GLY A 47 -1.06 2.45 -10.70
CA GLY A 47 -0.38 3.67 -11.16
C GLY A 47 1.08 3.42 -11.51
N ILE A 48 1.81 2.66 -10.68
CA ILE A 48 3.19 2.25 -10.97
C ILE A 48 3.24 1.41 -12.25
N GLY A 49 2.34 0.43 -12.39
CA GLY A 49 2.25 -0.39 -13.59
C GLY A 49 1.97 0.43 -14.86
N LEU A 50 1.02 1.36 -14.78
CA LEU A 50 0.69 2.28 -15.87
C LEU A 50 1.88 3.17 -16.25
N LEU A 51 2.60 3.71 -15.25
CA LEU A 51 3.77 4.54 -15.47
C LEU A 51 4.87 3.75 -16.20
N LEU A 52 5.12 2.50 -15.79
CA LEU A 52 6.08 1.62 -16.46
C LEU A 52 5.66 1.32 -17.90
N ILE A 53 4.39 0.94 -18.12
CA ILE A 53 3.86 0.65 -19.44
C ILE A 53 3.96 1.88 -20.35
N PHE A 54 3.59 3.06 -19.85
CA PHE A 54 3.69 4.31 -20.59
C PHE A 54 5.16 4.64 -20.89
N TRP A 55 6.05 4.51 -19.91
CA TRP A 55 7.48 4.74 -20.10
C TRP A 55 8.06 3.79 -21.16
N LEU A 56 7.75 2.49 -21.10
CA LEU A 56 8.11 1.50 -22.13
C LEU A 56 7.52 1.89 -23.50
N THR A 57 6.24 2.26 -23.53
CA THR A 57 5.55 2.67 -24.76
C THR A 57 6.33 3.81 -25.42
N VAL A 58 6.58 4.89 -24.69
CA VAL A 58 7.37 6.04 -25.16
C VAL A 58 8.79 5.61 -25.55
N ARG A 59 9.47 4.80 -24.72
CA ARG A 59 10.86 4.40 -24.93
C ARG A 59 11.08 3.52 -26.15
N PHE A 60 10.11 2.67 -26.51
CA PHE A 60 10.23 1.71 -27.61
C PHE A 60 9.49 2.15 -28.86
N ILE A 61 8.27 2.66 -28.72
CA ILE A 61 7.45 3.11 -29.85
C ILE A 61 7.96 4.47 -30.35
N GLY A 62 8.47 5.33 -29.47
CA GLY A 62 9.08 6.61 -29.89
C GLY A 62 10.23 6.42 -30.90
N PRO A 63 11.25 5.60 -30.60
CA PRO A 63 12.30 5.29 -31.57
C PRO A 63 11.81 4.49 -32.78
N ALA A 64 10.88 3.54 -32.60
CA ALA A 64 10.36 2.71 -33.69
C ALA A 64 9.52 3.52 -34.70
N LEU A 65 8.81 4.56 -34.24
CA LEU A 65 8.06 5.50 -35.08
C LEU A 65 8.91 6.72 -35.52
N GLY A 66 10.17 6.81 -35.10
CA GLY A 66 11.08 7.90 -35.47
C GLY A 66 10.82 9.24 -34.77
N TRP A 67 10.05 9.29 -33.69
CA TRP A 67 9.79 10.52 -32.92
C TRP A 67 11.02 11.10 -32.23
N TRP A 68 11.99 10.26 -31.86
CA TRP A 68 13.35 10.68 -31.45
C TRP A 68 14.34 9.54 -31.65
N GLN A 69 15.60 9.91 -31.88
CA GLN A 69 16.72 8.99 -32.02
C GLN A 69 17.50 8.92 -30.71
N LEU A 70 17.89 7.70 -30.33
CA LEU A 70 18.82 7.51 -29.23
C LEU A 70 20.21 7.81 -29.76
N ASN A 71 20.75 8.95 -29.39
CA ASN A 71 22.18 9.18 -29.58
C ASN A 71 22.93 8.18 -28.70
N ALA A 72 23.62 7.26 -29.36
CA ALA A 72 24.59 6.35 -28.74
C ALA A 72 25.86 7.11 -28.35
#